data_AF-A0A451ENY7-F1
#
_entry.id   AF-A0A451ENY7-F1
#
_cell.length_a   1.000
_cell.length_b   1.000
_cell.length_c   1.000
_cell.angle_alpha   90.00
_cell.angle_beta   90.00
_cell.angle_gamma   90.00
#
_symmetry.space_group_name_H-M   'P 1'
#
loop_
_entity.id
_entity.type
_entity.pdbx_description
1 polymer ?
#
loop_
_entity_poly.entity_id
_entity_poly.type
_entity_poly.pdbx_seq_one_letter_code
_entity_poly.pdbx_strand_id
1 'polypeptide(L)'
;MPFSRLMYLVKQLFIGCLEVRAARYGRKNADYYFRSVGKGITAKHILERVEVDHTPLDIMVVNEETGIVEGRPYLTCLLDVKSRMPLDMEIGFEPPSVLSVMKALKQAIWFKDWINEAYPTIKIYGLLMVFLTR
;
A
#
# COMPACT_ATOMS: atom_id res chain seq x y z
N MET A 1 -9.30 -12.15 -14.19
CA MET A 1 -9.49 -10.71 -14.51
C MET A 1 -8.21 -9.94 -14.15
N PRO A 2 -7.54 -9.16 -15.01
CA PRO A 2 -6.22 -8.66 -14.64
C PRO A 2 -6.27 -7.27 -13.97
N PHE A 3 -5.65 -7.23 -12.81
CA PHE A 3 -5.38 -6.15 -11.85
C PHE A 3 -4.55 -4.97 -12.40
N SER A 4 -4.63 -4.66 -13.70
CA SER A 4 -4.02 -3.45 -14.28
C SER A 4 -4.63 -2.17 -13.68
N ARG A 5 -5.86 -2.23 -13.17
CA ARG A 5 -6.65 -1.09 -12.72
C ARG A 5 -6.09 -0.35 -11.50
N LEU A 6 -5.39 -1.01 -10.57
CA LEU A 6 -4.86 -0.36 -9.36
C LEU A 6 -3.61 0.48 -9.67
N MET A 7 -2.70 -0.05 -10.48
CA MET A 7 -1.57 0.74 -11.01
C MET A 7 -2.06 1.78 -12.02
N TYR A 8 -3.11 1.49 -12.79
CA TYR A 8 -3.82 2.49 -13.58
C TYR A 8 -4.45 3.58 -12.70
N LEU A 9 -4.95 3.28 -11.50
CA LEU A 9 -5.54 4.26 -10.59
C LEU A 9 -4.49 5.23 -10.06
N VAL A 10 -3.31 4.73 -9.67
CA VAL A 10 -2.15 5.58 -9.35
C VAL A 10 -1.70 6.38 -10.57
N LYS A 11 -1.71 5.80 -11.78
CA LYS A 11 -1.43 6.53 -13.03
C LYS A 11 -2.53 7.55 -13.39
N GLN A 12 -3.80 7.26 -13.12
CA GLN A 12 -4.96 8.10 -13.42
C GLN A 12 -5.02 9.30 -12.47
N LEU A 13 -4.69 9.10 -11.19
CA LEU A 13 -4.42 10.19 -10.24
C LEU A 13 -3.29 11.10 -10.73
N PHE A 14 -2.25 10.54 -11.35
CA PHE A 14 -1.15 11.31 -11.93
C PHE A 14 -1.47 11.97 -13.28
N ILE A 15 -2.37 11.42 -14.10
CA ILE A 15 -2.77 12.00 -15.40
C ILE A 15 -3.45 13.35 -15.20
N GLY A 16 -4.35 13.47 -14.22
CA GLY A 16 -4.93 14.76 -13.84
C GLY A 16 -3.87 15.74 -13.35
N CYS A 17 -2.93 15.29 -12.51
CA CYS A 17 -1.82 16.12 -12.05
C CYS A 17 -0.89 16.60 -13.18
N LEU A 18 -0.66 15.77 -14.21
CA LEU A 18 0.15 16.13 -15.36
C LEU A 18 -0.53 17.20 -16.20
N GLU A 19 -1.82 17.03 -16.51
CA GLU A 19 -2.60 18.03 -17.25
C GLU A 19 -2.73 19.35 -16.48
N VAL A 20 -3.04 19.29 -15.19
CA VAL A 20 -3.11 20.48 -14.31
C VAL A 20 -1.77 21.20 -14.26
N ARG A 21 -0.65 20.47 -14.14
CA ARG A 21 0.68 21.07 -14.09
C ARG A 21 1.12 21.61 -15.44
N ALA A 22 0.76 20.95 -16.54
CA ALA A 22 1.02 21.43 -17.89
C ALA A 22 0.25 22.73 -18.18
N ALA A 23 -0.99 22.84 -17.71
CA ALA A 23 -1.79 24.06 -17.82
C ALA A 23 -1.19 25.22 -17.00
N ARG A 24 -0.65 24.94 -15.81
CA ARG A 24 -0.08 25.98 -14.92
C ARG A 24 1.34 26.43 -15.27
N TYR A 25 2.21 25.51 -15.67
CA TYR A 25 3.66 25.75 -15.80
C TYR A 25 4.24 25.33 -17.16
N GLY A 26 3.37 24.96 -18.11
CA GLY A 26 3.75 24.53 -19.45
C GLY A 26 4.11 23.06 -19.55
N ARG A 27 3.92 22.51 -20.76
CA ARG A 27 4.06 21.07 -21.03
C ARG A 27 5.48 20.54 -20.77
N LYS A 28 6.52 21.29 -21.15
CA LYS A 28 7.92 20.93 -20.89
C LYS A 28 8.22 20.78 -19.39
N ASN A 29 7.66 21.64 -18.55
CA ASN A 29 7.84 21.56 -17.10
C ASN A 29 7.12 20.34 -16.52
N ALA A 30 5.89 20.08 -16.96
CA ALA A 30 5.12 18.92 -16.54
C ALA A 30 5.79 17.61 -16.96
N ASP A 31 6.20 17.49 -18.22
CA ASP A 31 6.89 16.29 -18.71
C ASP A 31 8.23 16.07 -17.99
N TYR A 32 8.94 17.13 -17.60
CA TYR A 32 10.14 17.02 -16.75
C TYR A 32 9.81 16.53 -15.33
N TYR A 33 8.75 17.08 -14.71
CA TYR A 33 8.36 16.74 -13.33
C TYR A 33 7.82 15.32 -13.22
N PHE A 34 7.07 14.86 -14.23
CA PHE A 34 6.48 13.52 -14.30
C PHE A 34 7.28 12.55 -15.16
N ARG A 35 8.52 12.92 -15.54
CA ARG A 35 9.38 12.03 -16.33
C ARG A 35 9.57 10.73 -15.56
N SER A 36 9.42 9.61 -16.26
CA SER A 36 9.77 8.31 -15.68
C SER A 36 11.29 8.24 -15.53
N VAL A 37 11.78 8.28 -14.30
CA VAL A 37 13.20 8.10 -13.96
C VAL A 37 13.54 6.60 -14.01
N GLY A 38 13.85 6.11 -15.22
CA GLY A 38 14.46 4.80 -15.45
C GLY A 38 13.64 3.58 -15.02
N LYS A 39 14.29 2.40 -15.05
CA LYS A 39 13.79 1.20 -14.38
C LYS A 39 14.10 1.36 -12.89
N GLY A 40 13.04 1.43 -12.07
CA GLY A 40 13.18 1.34 -10.62
C GLY A 40 13.85 0.04 -10.18
N ILE A 41 14.17 -0.07 -8.90
CA ILE A 41 14.84 -1.25 -8.34
C ILE A 41 13.99 -2.51 -8.63
N THR A 42 14.62 -3.55 -9.17
CA THR A 42 13.96 -4.81 -9.54
C THR A 42 14.44 -5.96 -8.67
N ALA A 43 13.51 -6.78 -8.17
CA ALA A 43 13.79 -8.06 -7.53
C ALA A 43 13.71 -9.23 -8.54
N LYS A 44 14.54 -10.25 -8.36
CA LYS A 44 14.53 -11.49 -9.17
C LYS A 44 13.61 -12.55 -8.56
N HIS A 45 13.57 -12.65 -7.24
CA HIS A 45 12.80 -13.63 -6.48
C HIS A 45 11.73 -12.99 -5.59
N ILE A 46 10.70 -13.76 -5.26
CA ILE A 46 9.66 -13.36 -4.30
C ILE A 46 10.30 -13.25 -2.91
N LEU A 47 9.95 -12.20 -2.15
CA LEU A 47 10.51 -11.87 -0.84
C LEU A 47 12.00 -11.49 -0.84
N GLU A 48 12.62 -11.30 -2.01
CA GLU A 48 14.00 -10.79 -2.08
C GLU A 48 14.11 -9.35 -1.57
N ARG A 49 13.06 -8.55 -1.83
CA ARG A 49 13.00 -7.16 -1.40
C ARG A 49 11.56 -6.79 -1.09
N VAL A 50 11.37 -6.24 0.10
CA VAL A 50 10.12 -5.67 0.57
C VAL A 50 10.31 -4.18 0.78
N GLU A 51 9.39 -3.40 0.24
CA GLU A 51 9.36 -1.96 0.46
C GLU A 51 8.28 -1.63 1.48
N VAL A 52 8.63 -0.73 2.39
CA VAL A 52 7.72 -0.23 3.43
C VAL A 52 7.34 1.19 3.05
N ASP A 53 6.06 1.45 2.99
CA ASP A 53 5.53 2.80 2.77
C ASP A 53 4.57 3.17 3.89
N HIS A 54 4.71 4.40 4.38
CA HIS A 54 3.80 4.97 5.35
C HIS A 54 2.98 6.07 4.66
N THR A 55 1.66 5.90 4.64
CA THR A 55 0.76 6.88 4.04
C THR A 55 -0.25 7.36 5.10
N PRO A 56 -0.34 8.69 5.38
CA PRO A 56 -1.44 9.21 6.17
C PRO A 56 -2.75 9.00 5.40
N LEU A 57 -3.73 8.37 6.06
CA LEU A 57 -5.02 8.12 5.45
C LEU A 57 -5.87 9.40 5.45
N ASP A 58 -6.61 9.62 4.37
CA ASP A 58 -7.54 10.76 4.25
C ASP A 58 -8.91 10.43 4.86
N ILE A 59 -8.89 9.87 6.07
CA ILE A 59 -10.06 9.55 6.88
C ILE A 59 -9.86 10.11 8.28
N MET A 60 -10.93 10.63 8.88
CA MET A 60 -10.93 10.98 10.30
C MET A 60 -11.64 9.87 11.06
N VAL A 61 -10.96 9.31 12.05
CA VAL A 61 -11.54 8.28 12.90
C VAL A 61 -12.20 8.97 14.10
N VAL A 62 -13.44 8.58 14.38
CA VAL A 62 -14.23 9.07 15.51
C VAL A 62 -14.43 7.92 16.47
N ASN A 63 -14.15 8.16 17.74
CA ASN A 63 -14.37 7.18 18.80
C ASN A 63 -15.88 7.09 19.09
N GLU A 64 -16.46 5.90 18.96
CA GLU A 64 -17.90 5.69 19.11
C GLU A 64 -18.41 5.95 20.54
N GLU A 65 -17.59 5.69 21.56
CA GLU A 65 -17.99 5.84 22.97
C GLU A 65 -17.92 7.29 23.45
N THR A 66 -16.86 8.00 23.06
CA THR A 66 -16.60 9.38 23.52
C THR A 66 -17.10 10.45 22.56
N GLY A 67 -17.35 10.10 21.30
CA GLY A 67 -17.69 11.03 20.23
C GLY A 67 -16.54 11.96 19.80
N ILE A 68 -15.32 11.73 20.31
CA ILE A 68 -14.14 12.56 20.03
C ILE A 68 -13.47 12.08 18.74
N VAL A 69 -13.00 13.02 17.93
CA VAL A 69 -12.18 12.74 16.74
C VAL A 69 -10.76 12.40 17.19
N GLU A 70 -10.33 11.15 16.99
CA GLU A 70 -8.97 10.69 17.34
C GLU A 70 -7.93 11.11 16.31
N GLY A 71 -8.39 11.53 15.13
CA GLY A 71 -7.56 12.16 14.11
C GLY A 71 -7.40 11.31 12.86
N ARG A 72 -6.30 11.54 12.13
CA ARG A 72 -5.96 10.84 10.88
C ARG A 72 -4.98 9.71 11.19
N PRO A 73 -5.34 8.44 10.92
CA PRO A 73 -4.41 7.34 11.09
C PRO A 73 -3.39 7.28 9.95
N TYR A 74 -2.26 6.64 10.23
CA TYR A 74 -1.27 6.23 9.25
C TYR A 74 -1.48 4.76 8.88
N LEU A 75 -1.31 4.47 7.60
CA LEU A 75 -1.21 3.13 7.05
C LEU A 75 0.27 2.83 6.78
N THR A 76 0.79 1.78 7.41
CA THR A 76 2.10 1.21 7.15
C THR A 76 1.92 -0.06 6.31
N CYS A 77 2.36 -0.06 5.06
CA CYS A 77 2.19 -1.20 4.16
C CYS A 77 3.55 -1.84 3.82
N LEU A 78 3.62 -3.18 3.85
CA LEU A 78 4.76 -3.96 3.38
C LEU A 78 4.43 -4.56 2.01
N LEU A 79 5.20 -4.20 0.99
CA LEU A 79 4.96 -4.61 -0.40
C LEU A 79 6.14 -5.40 -0.95
N ASP A 80 5.90 -6.63 -1.43
CA ASP A 80 6.93 -7.38 -2.15
C ASP A 80 7.16 -6.77 -3.55
N VAL A 81 8.41 -6.44 -3.87
CA VAL A 81 8.76 -5.75 -5.12
C VAL A 81 8.52 -6.64 -6.35
N LYS A 82 8.71 -7.96 -6.22
CA LYS A 82 8.60 -8.89 -7.35
C LYS A 82 7.14 -9.20 -7.70
N SER A 83 6.36 -9.63 -6.73
CA SER A 83 4.96 -10.03 -6.92
C SER A 83 4.00 -8.84 -6.89
N ARG A 84 4.42 -7.70 -6.31
CA ARG A 84 3.55 -6.55 -5.98
C ARG A 84 2.42 -6.91 -5.04
N MET A 85 2.56 -8.00 -4.28
CA MET A 85 1.58 -8.43 -3.31
C MET A 85 1.87 -7.77 -1.96
N PRO A 86 0.87 -7.20 -1.29
CA PRO A 86 1.02 -6.73 0.08
C PRO A 86 1.23 -7.94 0.99
N LEU A 87 2.26 -7.88 1.83
CA LEU A 87 2.56 -8.89 2.83
C LEU A 87 1.77 -8.66 4.11
N ASP A 88 1.69 -7.40 4.51
CA ASP A 88 0.95 -6.95 5.67
C ASP A 88 0.66 -5.45 5.63
N MET A 89 -0.30 -5.03 6.44
CA MET A 89 -0.68 -3.64 6.63
C MET A 89 -0.97 -3.37 8.10
N GLU A 90 -0.31 -2.37 8.68
CA GLU A 90 -0.61 -1.85 10.01
C GLU A 90 -1.30 -0.49 9.89
N ILE A 91 -2.37 -0.31 10.66
CA ILE A 91 -3.12 0.94 10.71
C ILE A 91 -3.13 1.41 12.16
N GLY A 92 -2.73 2.65 12.39
CA GLY A 92 -2.74 3.25 13.72
C GLY A 92 -2.54 4.76 13.67
N PHE A 93 -2.71 5.42 14.81
CA PHE A 93 -2.45 6.86 14.94
C PHE A 93 -0.97 7.19 15.17
N GLU A 94 -0.13 6.17 15.32
CA GLU A 94 1.31 6.35 15.47
C GLU A 94 1.89 6.90 14.15
N PRO A 95 2.65 8.01 14.20
CA PRO A 95 3.35 8.51 13.03
C PRO A 95 4.36 7.48 12.50
N PRO A 96 4.89 7.66 11.26
CA PRO A 96 5.88 6.78 10.67
C PRO A 96 7.06 6.55 11.62
N SER A 97 7.15 5.35 12.19
CA SER A 97 8.08 5.02 13.25
C SER A 97 8.55 3.58 13.17
N VAL A 98 9.64 3.28 13.88
CA VAL A 98 10.14 1.91 14.03
C VAL A 98 9.06 0.99 14.60
N LEU A 99 8.20 1.51 15.50
CA LEU A 99 7.12 0.75 16.09
C LEU A 99 6.12 0.26 15.04
N SER A 100 5.65 1.15 14.17
CA SER A 100 4.70 0.83 13.09
C SER A 100 5.29 -0.20 12.13
N VAL A 101 6.57 -0.06 11.76
CA VAL A 101 7.29 -1.02 10.91
C VAL A 101 7.42 -2.38 11.59
N MET A 102 7.79 -2.42 12.88
CA MET A 102 7.97 -3.67 13.62
C MET A 102 6.66 -4.42 13.82
N LYS A 103 5.55 -3.71 14.07
CA LYS A 103 4.21 -4.32 14.12
C LYS A 103 3.86 -4.98 12.79
N ALA A 104 4.03 -4.25 11.69
CA ALA A 104 3.71 -4.77 10.37
C ALA A 104 4.63 -5.93 9.95
N LEU A 105 5.93 -5.87 10.27
CA LEU A 105 6.85 -6.99 10.06
C LEU A 105 6.47 -8.22 10.88
N LYS A 106 6.11 -8.02 12.16
CA LYS A 106 5.68 -9.11 13.04
C LYS A 106 4.48 -9.83 12.42
N GLN A 107 3.45 -9.10 11.99
CA GLN A 107 2.26 -9.66 11.37
C GLN A 107 2.52 -10.27 9.98
N ALA A 108 3.45 -9.71 9.20
CA ALA A 108 3.88 -10.28 7.94
C ALA A 108 4.52 -11.67 8.11
N ILE A 109 5.34 -11.85 9.14
CA ILE A 109 6.07 -13.09 9.43
C ILE A 109 5.20 -14.09 10.20
N TRP A 110 4.23 -13.63 11.00
CA TRP A 110 3.42 -14.50 11.85
C TRP A 110 2.53 -15.46 11.05
N PHE A 111 2.33 -16.66 11.59
CA PHE A 111 1.42 -17.65 11.02
C PHE A 111 -0.04 -17.16 11.09
N LYS A 112 -0.72 -17.19 9.94
CA LYS A 112 -2.09 -16.68 9.79
C LYS A 112 -3.15 -17.79 9.89
N ASP A 113 -2.87 -18.84 10.67
CA ASP A 113 -3.72 -20.02 10.79
C ASP A 113 -5.12 -19.67 11.28
N TRP A 114 -5.21 -18.67 12.17
CA TRP A 114 -6.46 -18.13 12.70
C TRP A 114 -7.44 -17.64 11.62
N ILE A 115 -6.95 -17.23 10.44
CA ILE A 115 -7.83 -16.74 9.36
C ILE A 115 -8.62 -17.89 8.74
N ASN A 116 -8.04 -19.09 8.67
CA ASN A 116 -8.76 -20.25 8.15
C ASN A 116 -9.91 -20.64 9.10
N GLU A 117 -9.71 -20.47 10.41
CA GLU A 117 -10.75 -20.70 11.42
C GLU A 117 -11.84 -19.62 11.37
N ALA A 118 -11.44 -18.34 11.32
CA ALA A 118 -12.36 -17.21 11.31
C ALA A 118 -13.12 -17.05 9.98
N TYR A 119 -12.49 -17.40 8.86
CA TYR A 119 -13.02 -17.20 7.51
C TYR A 119 -12.82 -18.45 6.64
N PRO A 120 -13.64 -19.49 6.81
CA PRO A 120 -13.49 -20.78 6.12
C PRO A 120 -13.60 -20.69 4.59
N THR A 121 -14.19 -19.61 4.07
CA THR A 121 -14.33 -19.35 2.63
C THR A 121 -13.02 -18.88 1.99
N ILE A 122 -12.10 -18.31 2.78
CA ILE A 122 -10.83 -17.79 2.29
C ILE A 122 -9.80 -18.92 2.36
N LYS A 123 -9.27 -19.35 1.21
CA LYS A 123 -8.18 -20.34 1.15
C LYS A 123 -6.84 -19.63 1.21
N ILE A 124 -6.11 -19.80 2.32
CA ILE A 124 -4.75 -19.30 2.46
C ILE A 124 -3.76 -20.40 2.10
N TYR A 125 -2.87 -20.10 1.16
CA TYR A 125 -1.79 -20.99 0.76
C TYR A 125 -0.47 -20.49 1.36
N GLY A 126 -0.26 -20.72 2.65
CA GLY A 126 0.97 -20.34 3.38
C GLY A 126 1.18 -18.84 3.56
N LEU A 127 2.38 -18.45 4.01
CA LEU A 127 2.84 -17.09 4.41
C LEU A 127 2.47 -15.95 3.43
N LEU A 128 2.05 -16.29 2.21
CA LEU A 128 1.72 -15.39 1.13
C LEU A 128 0.20 -15.22 1.04
N MET A 129 -0.28 -13.99 1.22
CA MET A 129 -1.68 -13.64 1.00
C MET A 129 -1.99 -13.66 -0.51
N VAL A 130 -2.25 -14.85 -1.07
CA VAL A 130 -2.67 -15.01 -2.48
C VAL A 130 -4.18 -14.82 -2.57
N PHE A 131 -4.61 -13.62 -2.95
CA PHE A 131 -5.95 -13.39 -3.50
C PHE A 131 -6.05 -14.07 -4.87
N LEU A 132 -6.24 -15.40 -4.89
CA LEU A 132 -6.73 -16.12 -6.06
C LEU A 132 -8.25 -16.10 -6.01
N THR A 133 -8.85 -15.07 -6.63
CA THR A 133 -10.24 -15.13 -7.09
C THR A 133 -10.21 -15.31 -8.61
N ARG A 134 -10.63 -16.51 -9.05
CA ARG A 134 -10.95 -16.97 -10.42
C ARG A 134 -10.18 -16.37 -11.61
#